data_AF-A0A4Q4SVK4-F1
#
_entry.id   AF-A0A4Q4SVK4-F1
#
_cell.length_a   1.000
_cell.length_b   1.000
_cell.length_c   1.000
_cell.angle_alpha   90.00
_cell.angle_beta   90.00
_cell.angle_gamma   90.00
#
_symmetry.space_group_name_H-M   'P 1'
#
loop_
_entity.id
_entity.type
_entity.pdbx_description
1 polymer ?
#
loop_
_entity_poly.entity_id
_entity_poly.type
_entity_poly.pdbx_seq_one_letter_code
_entity_poly.pdbx_strand_id
1 'polypeptide(L)'
;MADRSKKRRGVPDLIEENKSPKRQATGTQPTPPYDLSGIYHGFSGHAAQSSFVGQGIQHFGTGPFHVHGNLNIGALHSHKTAQCLADLYSTDPRHDKNRIEQTKGGLLRDSYRWILTHHDFLRWRDDPDSRLLWIKGDPGKGKTMLLCGIIDELNNQNAHTEQTANTTHLLSFFFCQATDDRLNNATAILRGLIYLLVDQQRSLISHIQEKYDHVGKALFEDVNTWFALRDIFTNILQDPGLA
;
A
#
# COMPACT_ATOMS: atom_id res chain seq x y z
N MET A 1 -3.38 -22.50 -64.72
CA MET A 1 -4.10 -23.72 -65.11
C MET A 1 -4.90 -24.17 -63.90
N ALA A 2 -6.24 -24.15 -64.04
CA ALA A 2 -7.31 -24.80 -63.24
C ALA A 2 -7.16 -24.93 -61.70
N ASP A 3 -7.99 -24.25 -60.89
CA ASP A 3 -9.41 -24.53 -60.57
C ASP A 3 -9.56 -25.68 -59.54
N ARG A 4 -10.08 -25.42 -58.32
CA ARG A 4 -11.50 -25.68 -57.98
C ARG A 4 -11.88 -25.42 -56.52
N SER A 5 -12.97 -24.67 -56.41
CA SER A 5 -13.82 -24.46 -55.23
C SER A 5 -14.57 -25.72 -54.77
N LYS A 6 -14.89 -25.79 -53.46
CA LYS A 6 -16.20 -26.18 -52.87
C LYS A 6 -16.09 -26.02 -51.34
N LYS A 7 -16.83 -25.18 -50.59
CA LYS A 7 -18.27 -24.83 -50.50
C LYS A 7 -19.06 -25.74 -49.54
N ARG A 8 -19.53 -25.11 -48.44
CA ARG A 8 -20.84 -25.21 -47.72
C ARG A 8 -20.97 -25.94 -46.35
N ARG A 9 -21.42 -25.10 -45.39
CA ARG A 9 -22.62 -25.19 -44.51
C ARG A 9 -22.65 -26.19 -43.34
N GLY A 10 -23.05 -25.65 -42.19
CA GLY A 10 -23.91 -26.35 -41.22
C GLY A 10 -23.87 -25.74 -39.81
N VAL A 11 -24.80 -24.82 -39.51
CA VAL A 11 -25.34 -24.57 -38.16
C VAL A 11 -26.77 -25.11 -38.19
N PRO A 12 -27.24 -25.79 -37.13
CA PRO A 12 -28.38 -25.23 -36.39
C PRO A 12 -28.34 -25.42 -34.86
N ASP A 13 -29.05 -24.51 -34.21
CA ASP A 13 -29.43 -24.42 -32.80
C ASP A 13 -30.09 -25.67 -32.21
N LEU A 14 -29.98 -25.84 -30.88
CA LEU A 14 -31.08 -26.28 -30.02
C LEU A 14 -31.04 -25.60 -28.64
N ILE A 15 -32.27 -25.30 -28.22
CA ILE A 15 -32.79 -24.53 -27.08
C ILE A 15 -32.91 -25.43 -25.84
N GLU A 16 -32.89 -24.88 -24.61
CA GLU A 16 -34.05 -24.87 -23.68
C GLU A 16 -33.70 -24.53 -22.21
N GLU A 17 -34.53 -23.65 -21.64
CA GLU A 17 -34.62 -23.21 -20.25
C GLU A 17 -35.01 -24.35 -19.27
N ASN A 18 -34.71 -24.20 -17.98
CA ASN A 18 -35.78 -24.34 -16.99
C ASN A 18 -35.57 -23.67 -15.62
N LYS A 19 -36.72 -23.27 -15.08
CA LYS A 19 -37.09 -22.41 -13.95
C LYS A 19 -36.71 -22.86 -12.53
N SER A 20 -36.65 -21.86 -11.66
CA SER A 20 -36.83 -21.93 -10.19
C SER A 20 -38.26 -22.28 -9.76
N PRO A 21 -38.46 -22.65 -8.48
CA PRO A 21 -39.64 -22.14 -7.76
C PRO A 21 -39.36 -21.65 -6.32
N LYS A 22 -40.12 -20.62 -5.91
CA LYS A 22 -40.30 -20.06 -4.56
C LYS A 22 -41.33 -20.87 -3.73
N ARG A 23 -41.16 -20.94 -2.40
CA ARG A 23 -42.24 -20.99 -1.36
C ARG A 23 -41.70 -20.36 -0.06
N GLN A 24 -42.20 -19.24 0.48
CA GLN A 24 -43.44 -18.93 1.24
C GLN A 24 -43.37 -19.18 2.77
N ALA A 25 -43.85 -18.18 3.51
CA ALA A 25 -43.76 -17.95 4.97
C ALA A 25 -44.96 -18.48 5.78
N THR A 26 -44.78 -18.59 7.10
CA THR A 26 -45.78 -18.75 8.19
C THR A 26 -45.06 -18.31 9.49
N GLY A 27 -45.59 -17.68 10.53
CA GLY A 27 -46.92 -17.24 10.96
C GLY A 27 -46.77 -16.73 12.43
N THR A 28 -47.59 -15.76 12.81
CA THR A 28 -47.57 -14.78 13.92
C THR A 28 -47.91 -15.30 15.33
N GLN A 29 -47.61 -14.54 16.42
CA GLN A 29 -48.50 -14.09 17.55
C GLN A 29 -47.74 -13.72 18.89
N PRO A 30 -48.32 -13.00 19.89
CA PRO A 30 -47.83 -11.69 20.34
C PRO A 30 -47.49 -11.54 21.86
N THR A 31 -47.13 -10.30 22.22
CA THR A 31 -46.75 -9.68 23.52
C THR A 31 -47.73 -9.81 24.70
N PRO A 32 -47.26 -9.65 25.96
CA PRO A 32 -48.04 -9.08 27.05
C PRO A 32 -47.66 -7.60 27.35
N PRO A 33 -48.56 -6.81 27.97
CA PRO A 33 -48.44 -5.35 28.07
C PRO A 33 -47.76 -4.89 29.37
N TYR A 34 -47.07 -3.76 29.33
CA TYR A 34 -46.78 -2.97 30.53
C TYR A 34 -47.45 -1.60 30.41
N ASP A 35 -48.16 -1.28 31.48
CA ASP A 35 -49.06 -0.15 31.68
C ASP A 35 -48.30 1.18 31.83
N LEU A 36 -49.00 2.26 31.50
CA LEU A 36 -48.59 3.65 31.58
C LEU A 36 -48.54 4.15 33.03
N SER A 37 -47.59 5.04 33.30
CA SER A 37 -47.79 6.37 33.92
C SER A 37 -46.84 6.74 35.06
N GLY A 38 -46.32 7.98 34.98
CA GLY A 38 -45.55 8.69 36.00
C GLY A 38 -44.03 8.50 35.85
N ILE A 39 -43.15 9.51 35.87
CA ILE A 39 -43.18 10.82 36.50
C ILE A 39 -42.16 11.72 35.77
N TYR A 40 -42.54 12.96 35.45
CA TYR A 40 -41.62 14.04 35.10
C TYR A 40 -40.74 14.37 36.32
N HIS A 41 -39.41 14.34 36.19
CA HIS A 41 -38.51 15.27 36.90
C HIS A 41 -37.05 15.16 36.43
N GLY A 42 -36.44 16.30 36.09
CA GLY A 42 -35.03 16.58 36.37
C GLY A 42 -34.00 16.12 35.35
N PHE A 43 -33.67 17.01 34.40
CA PHE A 43 -32.41 16.97 33.63
C PHE A 43 -31.23 17.17 34.60
N SER A 44 -30.38 16.15 34.76
CA SER A 44 -29.09 16.22 35.45
C SER A 44 -28.19 15.10 34.90
N GLY A 45 -27.01 15.48 34.40
CA GLY A 45 -26.16 14.70 33.51
C GLY A 45 -25.93 13.25 33.91
N HIS A 46 -26.21 12.33 32.98
CA HIS A 46 -25.79 10.94 33.07
C HIS A 46 -24.38 10.80 32.52
N ALA A 47 -23.44 10.42 33.38
CA ALA A 47 -22.20 9.80 32.96
C ALA A 47 -22.55 8.54 32.15
N ALA A 48 -22.03 8.43 30.93
CA ALA A 48 -22.13 7.21 30.16
C ALA A 48 -21.40 6.10 30.94
N GLN A 49 -22.15 5.17 31.53
CA GLN A 49 -21.57 3.94 32.04
C GLN A 49 -21.22 3.06 30.84
N SER A 50 -19.95 3.06 30.46
CA SER A 50 -19.38 2.04 29.60
C SER A 50 -19.11 0.79 30.45
N SER A 51 -19.83 -0.30 30.17
CA SER A 51 -19.54 -1.61 30.76
C SER A 51 -18.42 -2.28 29.95
N PHE A 52 -17.24 -2.38 30.55
CA PHE A 52 -16.16 -3.21 30.02
C PHE A 52 -16.30 -4.63 30.58
N VAL A 53 -16.58 -5.61 29.72
CA VAL A 53 -16.60 -7.03 30.09
C VAL A 53 -15.27 -7.65 29.65
N GLY A 54 -14.42 -7.97 30.62
CA GLY A 54 -13.12 -8.60 30.40
C GLY A 54 -12.41 -8.89 31.72
N GLN A 55 -11.41 -9.78 31.70
CA GLN A 55 -10.52 -9.99 32.86
C GLN A 55 -9.45 -8.89 32.86
N GLY A 56 -9.70 -7.80 33.61
CA GLY A 56 -8.77 -6.67 33.73
C GLY A 56 -8.79 -6.08 35.14
N ILE A 57 -7.80 -5.23 35.45
CA ILE A 57 -7.75 -4.51 36.73
C ILE A 57 -8.81 -3.41 36.72
N GLN A 58 -9.75 -3.48 37.66
CA GLN A 58 -10.79 -2.46 37.85
C GLN A 58 -10.49 -1.65 39.10
N HIS A 59 -10.31 -0.34 38.96
CA HIS A 59 -10.14 0.57 40.09
C HIS A 59 -11.43 1.37 40.29
N PHE A 60 -12.16 1.07 41.36
CA PHE A 60 -13.35 1.80 41.76
C PHE A 60 -13.05 2.65 43.00
N GLY A 61 -12.87 3.96 42.79
CA GLY A 61 -12.61 4.93 43.84
C GLY A 61 -12.11 6.26 43.27
N THR A 62 -12.34 7.35 44.00
CA THR A 62 -11.75 8.66 43.70
C THR A 62 -10.37 8.73 44.35
N GLY A 63 -9.32 8.51 43.55
CA GLY A 63 -7.92 8.59 43.97
C GLY A 63 -6.97 8.20 42.83
N PRO A 64 -5.70 8.66 42.88
CA PRO A 64 -4.72 8.31 41.85
C PRO A 64 -4.39 6.82 41.88
N PHE A 65 -4.45 6.18 40.72
CA PHE A 65 -4.03 4.79 40.54
C PHE A 65 -2.52 4.72 40.31
N HIS A 66 -1.81 3.95 41.13
CA HIS A 66 -0.36 3.77 41.03
C HIS A 66 -0.01 2.45 40.34
N VAL A 67 0.54 2.53 39.12
CA VAL A 67 1.10 1.38 38.41
C VAL A 67 2.57 1.21 38.82
N HIS A 68 2.92 0.07 39.43
CA HIS A 68 4.31 -0.27 39.81
C HIS A 68 5.18 -0.74 38.61
N GLY A 69 4.72 -0.51 37.38
CA GLY A 69 5.37 -0.93 36.15
C GLY A 69 4.84 -0.17 34.94
N ASN A 70 5.26 -0.57 33.73
CA ASN A 70 4.84 0.11 32.51
C ASN A 70 3.42 -0.31 32.10
N LEU A 71 2.54 0.66 31.88
CA LEU A 71 1.20 0.45 31.32
C LEU A 71 1.26 0.63 29.80
N ASN A 72 1.21 -0.47 29.03
CA ASN A 72 1.20 -0.42 27.56
C ASN A 72 -0.23 -0.32 27.01
N ILE A 73 -0.74 0.90 26.86
CA ILE A 73 -1.97 1.18 26.11
C ILE A 73 -1.58 1.41 24.64
N GLY A 74 -1.51 0.36 23.82
CA GLY A 74 -1.17 0.53 22.38
C GLY A 74 -0.68 -0.69 21.59
N ALA A 75 -0.46 -1.84 22.23
CA ALA A 75 0.16 -3.00 21.57
C ALA A 75 -0.62 -3.55 20.35
N LEU A 76 -1.95 -3.40 20.33
CA LEU A 76 -2.79 -3.94 19.26
C LEU A 76 -2.57 -3.23 17.91
N HIS A 77 -2.40 -1.91 17.91
CA HIS A 77 -2.12 -1.16 16.67
C HIS A 77 -0.73 -1.48 16.13
N SER A 78 0.28 -1.61 16.99
CA SER A 78 1.64 -1.95 16.57
C SER A 78 1.72 -3.34 15.90
N HIS A 79 0.98 -4.33 16.40
CA HIS A 79 1.01 -5.69 15.83
C HIS A 79 0.34 -5.74 14.45
N LYS A 80 -0.82 -5.09 14.29
CA LYS A 80 -1.50 -4.98 12.98
C LYS A 80 -0.65 -4.23 11.96
N THR A 81 0.03 -3.16 12.39
CA THR A 81 0.94 -2.39 11.54
C THR A 81 2.07 -3.26 11.01
N ALA A 82 2.73 -4.02 11.88
CA ALA A 82 3.81 -4.93 11.49
C ALA A 82 3.32 -6.02 10.53
N GLN A 83 2.13 -6.58 10.79
CA GLN A 83 1.53 -7.59 9.92
C GLN A 83 1.17 -7.03 8.54
N CYS A 84 0.61 -5.82 8.49
CA CYS A 84 0.30 -5.13 7.24
C CYS A 84 1.56 -4.92 6.37
N LEU A 85 2.67 -4.48 6.99
CA LEU A 85 3.95 -4.34 6.29
C LEU A 85 4.51 -5.69 5.80
N ALA A 86 4.40 -6.73 6.63
CA ALA A 86 4.84 -8.07 6.25
C ALA A 86 4.03 -8.62 5.06
N ASP A 87 2.72 -8.37 5.03
CA ASP A 87 1.85 -8.79 3.94
C ASP A 87 2.03 -7.93 2.67
N LEU A 88 2.36 -6.63 2.82
CA LEU A 88 2.70 -5.74 1.71
C LEU A 88 4.03 -6.14 1.06
N TYR A 89 5.00 -6.56 1.87
CA TYR A 89 6.34 -6.94 1.43
C TYR A 89 6.29 -7.98 0.32
N SER A 90 7.05 -7.75 -0.75
CA SER A 90 7.22 -8.69 -1.86
C SER A 90 8.69 -8.88 -2.16
N THR A 91 9.40 -7.77 -2.30
CA THR A 91 10.86 -7.66 -2.32
C THR A 91 11.26 -6.36 -1.63
N ASP A 92 12.53 -6.25 -1.24
CA ASP A 92 13.13 -4.97 -0.88
C ASP A 92 13.91 -4.43 -2.08
N PRO A 93 13.47 -3.35 -2.75
CA PRO A 93 14.18 -2.81 -3.91
C PRO A 93 15.64 -2.42 -3.60
N ARG A 94 15.99 -2.13 -2.35
CA ARG A 94 17.40 -1.86 -1.93
C ARG A 94 18.24 -3.12 -2.02
N HIS A 95 17.71 -4.27 -1.62
CA HIS A 95 18.38 -5.56 -1.80
C HIS A 95 18.46 -5.95 -3.27
N ASP A 96 17.44 -5.64 -4.07
CA ASP A 96 17.49 -5.83 -5.53
C ASP A 96 18.60 -5.00 -6.16
N LYS A 97 18.74 -3.72 -5.78
CA LYS A 97 19.86 -2.87 -6.19
C LYS A 97 21.21 -3.49 -5.82
N ASN A 98 21.39 -3.89 -4.56
CA ASN A 98 22.64 -4.50 -4.09
C ASN A 98 22.98 -5.77 -4.88
N ARG A 99 22.00 -6.64 -5.12
CA ARG A 99 22.16 -7.85 -5.95
C ARG A 99 22.54 -7.51 -7.39
N ILE A 100 21.87 -6.52 -8.00
CA ILE A 100 22.18 -6.06 -9.36
C ILE A 100 23.61 -5.56 -9.44
N GLU A 101 24.05 -4.73 -8.50
CA GLU A 101 25.42 -4.22 -8.49
C GLU A 101 26.45 -5.35 -8.36
N GLN A 102 26.27 -6.24 -7.39
CA GLN A 102 27.19 -7.36 -7.17
C GLN A 102 27.28 -8.28 -8.40
N THR A 103 26.14 -8.61 -9.01
CA THR A 103 26.09 -9.49 -10.18
C THR A 103 26.61 -8.82 -11.46
N LYS A 104 26.71 -7.50 -11.50
CA LYS A 104 27.22 -6.72 -12.64
C LYS A 104 28.67 -6.22 -12.46
N GLY A 105 29.36 -6.67 -11.41
CA GLY A 105 30.78 -6.35 -11.17
C GLY A 105 31.01 -5.11 -10.31
N GLY A 106 30.00 -4.66 -9.58
CA GLY A 106 30.05 -3.50 -8.70
C GLY A 106 29.70 -2.18 -9.40
N LEU A 107 29.47 -1.15 -8.60
CA LEU A 107 29.18 0.20 -9.07
C LEU A 107 30.44 1.07 -9.04
N LEU A 108 30.86 1.56 -10.20
CA LEU A 108 32.01 2.47 -10.31
C LEU A 108 31.52 3.91 -10.45
N ARG A 109 31.85 4.79 -9.49
CA ARG A 109 31.43 6.21 -9.51
C ARG A 109 31.82 6.94 -10.80
N ASP A 110 33.02 6.69 -11.30
CA ASP A 110 33.52 7.33 -12.52
C ASP A 110 32.73 6.95 -13.78
N SER A 111 31.99 5.85 -13.75
CA SER A 111 31.14 5.41 -14.87
C SER A 111 29.82 6.18 -14.99
N TYR A 112 29.33 6.79 -13.90
CA TYR A 112 28.05 7.50 -13.89
C TYR A 112 28.17 8.99 -13.57
N ARG A 113 29.24 9.45 -12.89
CA ARG A 113 29.34 10.85 -12.39
C ARG A 113 29.11 11.94 -13.45
N TRP A 114 29.38 11.64 -14.72
CA TRP A 114 29.17 12.57 -15.83
C TRP A 114 27.70 12.99 -15.99
N ILE A 115 26.75 12.13 -15.60
CA ILE A 115 25.32 12.45 -15.74
C ILE A 115 24.89 13.52 -14.74
N LEU A 116 25.56 13.61 -13.60
CA LEU A 116 25.21 14.55 -12.52
C LEU A 116 25.38 16.01 -12.94
N THR A 117 26.21 16.26 -13.96
CA THR A 117 26.42 17.59 -14.57
C THR A 117 25.77 17.72 -15.94
N HIS A 118 25.07 16.68 -16.42
CA HIS A 118 24.45 16.70 -17.75
C HIS A 118 23.20 17.57 -17.73
N HIS A 119 23.04 18.42 -18.75
CA HIS A 119 21.94 19.38 -18.83
C HIS A 119 20.55 18.73 -18.65
N ASP A 120 20.29 17.61 -19.34
CA ASP A 120 18.98 16.94 -19.24
C ASP A 120 18.70 16.34 -17.86
N PHE A 121 19.74 15.90 -17.14
CA PHE A 121 19.60 15.42 -15.77
C PHE A 121 19.31 16.57 -14.82
N LEU A 122 20.07 17.67 -14.93
CA LEU A 122 19.86 18.87 -14.12
C LEU A 122 18.48 19.46 -14.37
N ARG A 123 18.03 19.52 -15.63
CA ARG A 123 16.67 19.95 -15.97
C ARG A 123 15.64 19.05 -15.31
N TRP A 124 15.75 17.72 -15.41
CA TRP A 124 14.82 16.82 -14.73
C TRP A 124 14.81 16.97 -13.20
N ARG A 125 15.97 17.22 -12.58
CA ARG A 125 16.07 17.32 -11.13
C ARG A 125 15.55 18.67 -10.60
N ASP A 126 15.87 19.76 -11.29
CA ASP A 126 15.73 21.12 -10.76
C ASP A 126 14.52 21.88 -11.33
N ASP A 127 13.95 21.46 -12.47
CA ASP A 127 12.77 22.07 -13.09
C ASP A 127 11.47 21.38 -12.61
N PRO A 128 10.58 22.06 -11.85
CA PRO A 128 9.33 21.47 -11.36
C PRO A 128 8.38 20.97 -12.43
N ASP A 129 8.50 21.47 -13.67
CA ASP A 129 7.69 21.03 -14.81
C ASP A 129 8.29 19.81 -15.51
N SER A 130 9.54 19.46 -15.22
CA SER A 130 10.26 18.35 -15.84
C SER A 130 10.15 17.07 -15.01
N ARG A 131 9.10 16.27 -15.25
CA ARG A 131 8.79 15.10 -14.41
C ARG A 131 9.33 13.76 -14.90
N LEU A 132 10.01 13.71 -16.05
CA LEU A 132 10.46 12.45 -16.66
C LEU A 132 11.88 12.57 -17.23
N LEU A 133 12.79 11.77 -16.67
CA LEU A 133 14.11 11.52 -17.27
C LEU A 133 14.07 10.20 -18.04
N TRP A 134 14.33 10.27 -19.34
CA TRP A 134 14.38 9.08 -20.19
C TRP A 134 15.82 8.78 -20.64
N ILE A 135 16.40 7.68 -20.15
CA ILE A 135 17.75 7.22 -20.51
C ILE A 135 17.67 6.10 -21.57
N LYS A 136 18.10 6.39 -22.81
CA LYS A 136 18.22 5.39 -23.91
C LYS A 136 19.66 4.96 -24.10
N GLY A 137 19.83 3.74 -24.60
CA GLY A 137 21.13 3.22 -25.01
C GLY A 137 21.05 1.75 -25.32
N ASP A 138 22.03 1.24 -26.07
CA ASP A 138 22.06 -0.16 -26.50
C ASP A 138 22.12 -1.13 -25.32
N PRO A 139 21.71 -2.40 -25.51
CA PRO A 139 21.98 -3.45 -24.54
C PRO A 139 23.45 -3.47 -24.10
N GLY A 140 23.69 -3.67 -22.80
CA GLY A 140 25.05 -3.75 -22.25
C GLY A 140 25.76 -2.41 -22.00
N LYS A 141 25.19 -1.25 -22.34
CA LYS A 141 25.83 0.07 -22.13
C LYS A 141 25.78 0.61 -20.69
N GLY A 142 25.54 -0.25 -19.70
CA GLY A 142 25.55 0.15 -18.29
C GLY A 142 24.37 1.00 -17.80
N LYS A 143 23.26 1.11 -18.55
CA LYS A 143 22.07 1.91 -18.16
C LYS A 143 21.56 1.62 -16.74
N THR A 144 21.47 0.35 -16.36
CA THR A 144 21.04 -0.04 -15.02
C THR A 144 22.03 0.40 -13.95
N MET A 145 23.34 0.30 -14.22
CA MET A 145 24.38 0.78 -13.30
C MET A 145 24.38 2.30 -13.18
N LEU A 146 24.09 3.01 -14.28
CA LEU A 146 23.88 4.45 -14.27
C LEU A 146 22.72 4.85 -13.36
N LEU A 147 21.58 4.14 -13.42
CA LEU A 147 20.46 4.35 -12.51
C LEU A 147 20.83 4.04 -11.04
N CYS A 148 21.60 2.98 -10.79
CA CYS A 148 22.10 2.68 -9.43
C CYS A 148 22.92 3.85 -8.86
N GLY A 149 23.81 4.43 -9.67
CA GLY A 149 24.60 5.60 -9.28
C GLY A 149 23.78 6.86 -9.05
N ILE A 150 22.74 7.09 -9.86
CA ILE A 150 21.80 8.20 -9.63
C ILE A 150 21.06 8.01 -8.29
N ILE A 151 20.58 6.80 -8.00
CA ILE A 151 19.90 6.48 -6.73
C ILE A 151 20.82 6.76 -5.53
N ASP A 152 22.08 6.37 -5.60
CA ASP A 152 23.04 6.64 -4.52
C ASP A 152 23.27 8.13 -4.31
N GLU A 153 23.40 8.90 -5.40
CA GLU A 153 23.59 10.33 -5.32
C GLU A 153 22.36 11.03 -4.70
N LEU A 154 21.14 10.64 -5.11
CA LEU A 154 19.90 11.18 -4.54
C LEU A 154 19.76 10.84 -3.05
N ASN A 155 20.04 9.60 -2.65
CA ASN A 155 20.03 9.21 -1.24
C ASN A 155 21.04 10.00 -0.41
N ASN A 156 22.25 10.20 -0.93
CA ASN A 156 23.29 10.97 -0.24
C ASN A 156 22.89 12.44 -0.05
N GLN A 157 22.25 13.04 -1.06
CA GLN A 157 21.74 14.41 -1.00
C GLN A 157 20.60 14.55 0.00
N ASN A 158 19.67 13.60 0.03
CA ASN A 158 18.58 13.58 1.01
C ASN A 158 19.12 13.50 2.43
N ALA A 159 20.10 12.61 2.67
CA ALA A 159 20.76 12.52 3.96
C ALA A 159 21.31 13.88 4.41
N HIS A 160 22.10 14.58 3.57
CA HIS A 160 22.67 15.89 3.93
C HIS A 160 21.60 16.99 4.13
N THR A 161 20.50 16.93 3.38
CA THR A 161 19.43 17.93 3.43
C THR A 161 18.63 17.82 4.73
N GLU A 162 18.35 16.60 5.21
CA GLU A 162 17.67 16.37 6.50
C GLU A 162 18.41 16.98 7.68
N GLN A 163 19.74 17.09 7.62
CA GLN A 163 20.51 17.77 8.68
C GLN A 163 20.43 19.30 8.62
N THR A 164 19.99 19.89 7.51
CA THR A 164 20.10 21.32 7.26
C THR A 164 18.75 22.03 7.11
N ALA A 165 17.73 21.36 6.58
CA ALA A 165 16.36 21.83 6.50
C ALA A 165 15.44 20.68 6.94
N ASN A 166 14.41 20.95 7.75
CA ASN A 166 13.42 19.96 8.20
C ASN A 166 12.49 19.50 7.05
N THR A 167 13.06 19.23 5.87
CA THR A 167 12.38 18.78 4.65
C THR A 167 12.85 17.37 4.33
N THR A 168 11.96 16.40 4.47
CA THR A 168 12.25 14.99 4.19
C THR A 168 12.00 14.69 2.72
N HIS A 169 13.05 14.44 1.96
CA HIS A 169 12.93 13.98 0.58
C HIS A 169 12.88 12.45 0.54
N LEU A 170 11.70 11.89 0.25
CA LEU A 170 11.54 10.44 0.13
C LEU A 170 11.99 9.96 -1.25
N LEU A 171 12.81 8.90 -1.29
CA LEU A 171 13.24 8.27 -2.54
C LEU A 171 12.67 6.86 -2.64
N SER A 172 11.83 6.63 -3.65
CA SER A 172 11.28 5.30 -3.92
C SER A 172 11.61 4.85 -5.34
N PHE A 173 12.05 3.59 -5.47
CA PHE A 173 12.49 3.02 -6.74
C PHE A 173 12.16 1.53 -6.83
N PHE A 174 12.10 1.02 -8.06
CA PHE A 174 11.88 -0.39 -8.34
C PHE A 174 12.65 -0.80 -9.60
N PHE A 175 13.22 -2.01 -9.61
CA PHE A 175 13.92 -2.54 -10.77
C PHE A 175 13.08 -3.61 -11.46
N CYS A 176 12.54 -3.27 -12.63
CA CYS A 176 11.84 -4.24 -13.45
C CYS A 176 12.82 -5.25 -14.07
N GLN A 177 12.65 -6.53 -13.80
CA GLN A 177 13.46 -7.61 -14.40
C GLN A 177 12.59 -8.44 -15.34
N ALA A 178 12.76 -8.26 -16.65
CA ALA A 178 11.89 -8.87 -17.67
C ALA A 178 11.78 -10.41 -17.54
N THR A 179 12.82 -11.08 -17.05
CA THR A 179 12.89 -12.54 -16.90
C THR A 179 12.36 -13.06 -15.55
N ASP A 180 11.93 -12.19 -14.65
CA ASP A 180 11.37 -12.58 -13.35
C ASP A 180 9.94 -12.05 -13.24
N ASP A 181 8.96 -12.95 -13.31
CA ASP A 181 7.53 -12.60 -13.28
C ASP A 181 7.11 -11.94 -11.96
N ARG A 182 7.90 -12.15 -10.90
CA ARG A 182 7.69 -11.49 -9.61
C ARG A 182 8.13 -10.02 -9.64
N LEU A 183 8.99 -9.64 -10.58
CA LEU A 183 9.60 -8.32 -10.70
C LEU A 183 9.28 -7.62 -12.03
N ASN A 184 8.29 -8.08 -12.80
CA ASN A 184 7.94 -7.49 -14.10
C ASN A 184 6.47 -7.06 -14.21
N ASN A 185 5.72 -7.08 -13.11
CA ASN A 185 4.28 -6.79 -13.11
C ASN A 185 3.93 -5.53 -12.31
N ALA A 186 2.81 -4.92 -12.68
CA ALA A 186 2.38 -3.63 -12.13
C ALA A 186 2.10 -3.67 -10.62
N THR A 187 1.57 -4.79 -10.12
CA THR A 187 1.33 -5.01 -8.68
C THR A 187 2.63 -5.03 -7.89
N ALA A 188 3.64 -5.76 -8.36
CA ALA A 188 4.95 -5.83 -7.71
C ALA A 188 5.64 -4.46 -7.67
N ILE A 189 5.54 -3.69 -8.76
CA ILE A 189 6.06 -2.31 -8.81
C ILE A 189 5.41 -1.46 -7.72
N LEU A 190 4.07 -1.41 -7.64
CA LEU A 190 3.39 -0.61 -6.62
C LEU A 190 3.69 -1.09 -5.20
N ARG A 191 3.71 -2.41 -4.94
CA ARG A 191 4.06 -2.95 -3.62
C ARG A 191 5.45 -2.51 -3.19
N GLY A 192 6.44 -2.62 -4.08
CA GLY A 192 7.82 -2.19 -3.81
C GLY A 192 7.94 -0.68 -3.58
N LEU A 193 7.26 0.13 -4.40
CA LEU A 193 7.30 1.58 -4.27
C LEU A 193 6.64 2.07 -2.97
N ILE A 194 5.45 1.56 -2.65
CA ILE A 194 4.73 1.87 -1.42
C ILE A 194 5.53 1.43 -0.21
N TYR A 195 6.10 0.21 -0.25
CA TYR A 195 6.91 -0.32 0.83
C TYR A 195 8.07 0.61 1.18
N LEU A 196 8.83 1.09 0.18
CA LEU A 196 9.94 2.03 0.44
C LEU A 196 9.48 3.36 1.03
N LEU A 197 8.35 3.91 0.57
CA LEU A 197 7.82 5.17 1.09
C LEU A 197 7.42 5.04 2.56
N VAL A 198 6.68 3.97 2.90
CA VAL A 198 6.27 3.72 4.29
C VAL A 198 7.46 3.32 5.17
N ASP A 199 8.51 2.72 4.58
CA ASP A 199 9.72 2.40 5.31
C ASP A 199 10.50 3.64 5.76
N GLN A 200 10.57 4.64 4.90
CA GLN A 200 11.20 5.93 5.20
C GLN A 200 10.31 6.81 6.09
N GLN A 201 9.00 6.84 5.83
CA GLN A 201 8.04 7.65 6.57
C GLN A 201 6.87 6.81 7.10
N ARG A 202 7.00 6.36 8.35
CA ARG A 202 6.04 5.44 8.99
C ARG A 202 4.61 5.98 9.09
N SER A 203 4.41 7.30 9.12
CA SER A 203 3.07 7.91 9.18
C SER A 203 2.22 7.56 7.96
N LEU A 204 2.83 7.30 6.80
CA LEU A 204 2.14 6.94 5.56
C LEU A 204 1.42 5.58 5.63
N ILE A 205 1.68 4.77 6.66
CA ILE A 205 1.01 3.48 6.82
C ILE A 205 -0.50 3.60 7.04
N SER A 206 -0.98 4.75 7.52
CA SER A 206 -2.40 5.03 7.71
C SER A 206 -3.20 4.83 6.42
N HIS A 207 -2.65 5.25 5.28
CA HIS A 207 -3.25 5.10 3.95
C HIS A 207 -3.45 3.64 3.53
N ILE A 208 -2.61 2.74 4.05
CA ILE A 208 -2.71 1.30 3.80
C ILE A 208 -3.68 0.67 4.79
N GLN A 209 -3.56 1.04 6.07
CA GLN A 209 -4.34 0.48 7.17
C GLN A 209 -5.84 0.70 6.99
N GLU A 210 -6.25 1.86 6.47
CA GLU A 210 -7.66 2.17 6.19
C GLU A 210 -8.33 1.05 5.37
N LYS A 211 -7.65 0.54 4.34
CA LYS A 211 -8.16 -0.56 3.51
C LYS A 211 -7.82 -1.94 4.11
N TYR A 212 -6.63 -2.09 4.67
CA TYR A 212 -6.13 -3.36 5.19
C TYR A 212 -6.92 -3.85 6.41
N ASP A 213 -7.42 -2.98 7.29
CA ASP A 213 -8.21 -3.39 8.45
C ASP A 213 -9.52 -4.12 8.07
N HIS A 214 -10.03 -3.87 6.86
CA HIS A 214 -11.25 -4.48 6.35
C HIS A 214 -11.00 -5.77 5.56
N VAL A 215 -9.94 -5.79 4.76
CA VAL A 215 -9.68 -6.86 3.76
C VAL A 215 -8.55 -7.81 4.18
N GLY A 216 -7.64 -7.35 5.03
CA GLY A 216 -6.44 -8.06 5.44
C GLY A 216 -5.51 -8.37 4.27
N LYS A 217 -4.81 -9.51 4.34
CA LYS A 217 -3.83 -9.97 3.35
C LYS A 217 -4.35 -10.02 1.91
N ALA A 218 -5.65 -10.28 1.73
CA ALA A 218 -6.28 -10.33 0.41
C ALA A 218 -6.18 -8.99 -0.34
N LEU A 219 -5.96 -7.86 0.35
CA LEU A 219 -5.67 -6.56 -0.25
C LEU A 219 -4.50 -6.60 -1.24
N PHE A 220 -3.56 -7.52 -1.02
CA PHE A 220 -2.32 -7.61 -1.80
C PHE A 220 -2.24 -8.84 -2.70
N GLU A 221 -3.25 -9.71 -2.68
CA GLU A 221 -3.26 -11.02 -3.38
C GLU A 221 -4.49 -11.23 -4.28
N ASP A 222 -5.54 -10.42 -4.14
CA ASP A 222 -6.77 -10.51 -4.93
C ASP A 222 -6.60 -10.05 -6.40
N VAL A 223 -7.55 -10.41 -7.26
CA VAL A 223 -7.64 -9.97 -8.66
C VAL A 223 -7.69 -8.45 -8.78
N ASN A 224 -8.28 -7.75 -7.80
CA ASN A 224 -8.40 -6.28 -7.79
C ASN A 224 -7.23 -5.57 -7.09
N THR A 225 -6.19 -6.31 -6.67
CA THR A 225 -5.02 -5.77 -5.95
C THR A 225 -4.42 -4.55 -6.65
N TRP A 226 -4.29 -4.60 -7.98
CA TRP A 226 -3.74 -3.48 -8.74
C TRP A 226 -4.51 -2.17 -8.51
N PHE A 227 -5.85 -2.21 -8.57
CA PHE A 227 -6.68 -1.02 -8.38
C PHE A 227 -6.57 -0.51 -6.95
N ALA A 228 -6.63 -1.42 -5.96
CA ALA A 228 -6.50 -1.05 -4.56
C ALA A 228 -5.15 -0.39 -4.26
N LEU A 229 -4.05 -0.96 -4.74
CA LEU A 229 -2.71 -0.41 -4.58
C LEU A 229 -2.51 0.91 -5.32
N ARG A 230 -3.11 1.07 -6.51
CA ARG A 230 -3.06 2.33 -7.26
C ARG A 230 -3.71 3.45 -6.46
N ASP A 231 -4.88 3.20 -5.87
CA ASP A 231 -5.57 4.18 -5.03
C ASP A 231 -4.73 4.53 -3.79
N ILE A 232 -4.20 3.50 -3.09
CA ILE A 232 -3.33 3.70 -1.93
C ILE A 232 -2.11 4.55 -2.30
N PHE A 233 -1.43 4.21 -3.40
CA PHE A 233 -0.27 4.97 -3.86
C PHE A 233 -0.64 6.41 -4.20
N THR A 234 -1.79 6.63 -4.85
CA THR A 234 -2.27 7.98 -5.18
C THR A 234 -2.56 8.80 -3.91
N ASN A 235 -3.20 8.18 -2.92
CA ASN A 235 -3.48 8.83 -1.63
C ASN A 235 -2.19 9.19 -0.89
N ILE A 236 -1.19 8.29 -0.90
CA ILE A 236 0.13 8.57 -0.36
C ILE A 236 0.73 9.78 -1.08
N LEU A 237 0.76 9.82 -2.41
CA LEU A 237 1.33 10.94 -3.17
C LEU A 237 0.61 12.28 -2.97
N GLN A 238 -0.61 12.27 -2.43
CA GLN A 238 -1.40 13.46 -2.10
C GLN A 238 -1.34 13.81 -0.60
N ASP A 239 -0.60 13.03 0.20
CA ASP A 239 -0.48 13.25 1.63
C ASP A 239 0.20 14.61 1.90
N PRO A 240 -0.38 15.48 2.75
CA PRO A 240 0.21 16.77 3.06
C PRO A 240 1.58 16.67 3.74
N GLY A 241 1.90 15.54 4.37
CA GLY A 241 3.21 15.26 4.96
C GLY A 241 4.27 14.81 3.95
N LEU A 242 3.96 14.80 2.66
CA LEU A 242 4.89 14.59 1.54
C LEU A 242 5.27 15.90 0.83
N ALA A 243 4.62 17.02 1.16
CA ALA A 243 4.77 18.33 0.52
C ALA A 243 5.66 19.30 1.31
#